data_AF-A0AAV0R6B2-F1
#
_entry.id   AF-A0AAV0R6B2-F1
#
_cell.length_a   1.000
_cell.length_b   1.000
_cell.length_c   1.000
_cell.angle_alpha   90.00
_cell.angle_beta   90.00
_cell.angle_gamma   90.00
#
_symmetry.space_group_name_H-M   'P 1'
#
loop_
_entity.id
_entity.type
_entity.pdbx_description
1 polymer ?
#
loop_
_entity_poly.entity_id
_entity_poly.type
_entity_poly.pdbx_seq_one_letter_code
_entity_poly.pdbx_strand_id
1 'polypeptide(L)'
;MSSKSLFVVEQEANHNSNRLVDRFVDGLHYYSAIFDSIDATFGNTRPTREQAQGRIMLKEMFGREIENMVAYEGLDRVERPERFSRWELRMTRVGFRPVRMWYNSDEDAKQMVGLPDESKHAAKVPMVLAVTLDWFSVITEVQEEITG
;
A
#
# COMPACT_ATOMS: atom_id res chain seq x y z
N MET A 1 -26.05 5.16 18.25
CA MET A 1 -25.92 3.76 17.79
C MET A 1 -24.92 3.07 18.72
N SER A 2 -25.25 1.92 19.30
CA SER A 2 -24.29 1.12 20.09
C SER A 2 -23.84 -0.06 19.23
N SER A 3 -22.72 0.10 18.53
CA SER A 3 -22.12 -0.98 17.72
C SER A 3 -21.39 -1.96 18.62
N LYS A 4 -21.64 -3.26 18.45
CA LYS A 4 -20.98 -4.32 19.22
C LYS A 4 -19.54 -4.58 18.76
N SER A 5 -19.22 -4.27 17.51
CA SER A 5 -17.89 -4.39 16.91
C SER A 5 -17.77 -3.46 15.70
N LEU A 6 -16.54 -3.05 15.38
CA LEU A 6 -16.19 -2.24 14.21
C LEU A 6 -14.94 -2.85 13.56
N PHE A 7 -14.99 -3.05 12.24
CA PHE A 7 -13.83 -3.45 11.45
C PHE A 7 -13.34 -2.25 10.66
N VAL A 8 -12.02 -2.07 10.61
CA VAL A 8 -11.35 -0.99 9.90
C VAL A 8 -10.38 -1.65 8.92
N VAL A 9 -10.52 -1.35 7.64
CA VAL A 9 -9.64 -1.83 6.57
C VAL A 9 -9.13 -0.58 5.86
N GLU A 10 -7.84 -0.33 6.00
CA GLU A 10 -7.19 0.90 5.57
C GLU A 10 -5.84 0.58 4.93
N GLN A 11 -5.37 1.47 4.06
CA GLN A 11 -4.04 1.33 3.45
C GLN A 11 -2.95 1.60 4.50
N GLU A 12 -2.00 0.67 4.67
CA GLU A 12 -0.86 0.84 5.59
C GLU A 12 0.21 1.73 4.93
N ALA A 13 0.00 3.04 4.97
CA ALA A 13 0.86 4.04 4.34
C ALA A 13 1.00 5.31 5.20
N ASN A 14 2.06 6.08 4.97
CA ASN A 14 2.31 7.35 5.68
C ASN A 14 2.21 8.56 4.74
N HIS A 15 1.07 8.69 4.07
CA HIS A 15 0.88 9.70 3.04
C HIS A 15 0.23 10.98 3.56
N ASN A 16 -0.02 11.10 4.87
CA ASN A 16 -0.67 12.27 5.44
C ASN A 16 0.30 13.35 5.97
N SER A 17 1.60 13.32 5.65
CA SER A 17 2.54 14.40 6.04
C SER A 17 2.15 15.74 5.38
N ASN A 18 2.40 16.86 6.07
CA ASN A 18 2.21 18.20 5.51
C ASN A 18 3.30 18.59 4.50
N ARG A 19 4.44 17.89 4.51
CA ARG A 19 5.56 18.17 3.62
C ARG A 19 5.47 17.25 2.40
N LEU A 20 5.44 17.82 1.20
CA LEU A 20 5.41 17.05 -0.05
C LEU A 20 6.55 16.06 -0.13
N VAL A 21 7.78 16.48 0.18
CA VAL A 21 8.98 15.61 0.12
C VAL A 21 8.80 14.35 0.97
N ASP A 22 8.29 14.48 2.19
CA ASP A 22 8.09 13.34 3.08
C ASP A 22 7.06 12.36 2.50
N ARG A 23 5.93 12.90 2.01
CA ARG A 23 4.88 12.08 1.38
C ARG A 23 5.38 11.41 0.12
N PHE A 24 6.14 12.13 -0.70
CA PHE A 24 6.66 11.63 -1.96
C PHE A 24 7.64 10.48 -1.75
N VAL A 25 8.57 10.62 -0.80
CA VAL A 25 9.53 9.55 -0.48
C VAL A 25 8.82 8.33 0.10
N ASP A 26 7.89 8.51 1.04
CA ASP A 26 7.11 7.40 1.60
C ASP A 26 6.22 6.73 0.53
N GLY A 27 5.58 7.55 -0.31
CA GLY A 27 4.72 7.13 -1.41
C GLY A 27 5.46 6.36 -2.50
N LEU A 28 6.69 6.78 -2.84
CA LEU A 28 7.50 6.08 -3.84
C LEU A 28 7.76 4.64 -3.40
N HIS A 29 8.19 4.42 -2.15
CA HIS A 29 8.42 3.06 -1.64
C HIS A 29 7.13 2.24 -1.60
N TYR A 30 6.03 2.85 -1.16
CA TYR A 30 4.72 2.19 -1.09
C TYR A 30 4.21 1.76 -2.47
N TYR A 31 4.12 2.71 -3.41
CA TYR A 31 3.60 2.41 -4.74
C TYR A 31 4.55 1.54 -5.56
N SER A 32 5.87 1.62 -5.37
CA SER A 32 6.79 0.66 -5.99
C SER A 32 6.41 -0.78 -5.62
N ALA A 33 6.27 -1.07 -4.31
CA ALA A 33 5.90 -2.41 -3.85
C ALA A 33 4.52 -2.87 -4.38
N ILE A 34 3.56 -1.94 -4.50
CA ILE A 34 2.25 -2.23 -5.08
C ILE A 34 2.35 -2.55 -6.58
N PHE A 35 3.08 -1.75 -7.36
CA PHE A 35 3.24 -1.97 -8.79
C PHE A 35 4.01 -3.27 -9.07
N ASP A 36 5.05 -3.58 -8.28
CA ASP A 36 5.77 -4.86 -8.34
C ASP A 36 4.83 -6.04 -8.03
N SER A 37 3.95 -5.90 -7.02
CA SER A 37 2.95 -6.92 -6.70
C SER A 37 1.91 -7.12 -7.81
N ILE A 38 1.45 -6.03 -8.44
CA ILE A 38 0.56 -6.10 -9.61
C ILE A 38 1.27 -6.83 -10.75
N ASP A 39 2.51 -6.46 -11.07
CA ASP A 39 3.25 -7.08 -12.16
C ASP A 39 3.60 -8.54 -11.84
N ALA A 40 3.88 -8.91 -10.59
CA ALA A 40 4.05 -10.30 -10.18
C ALA A 40 2.74 -11.12 -10.30
N THR A 41 1.58 -10.50 -10.04
CA THR A 41 0.28 -11.15 -10.09
C THR A 41 -0.23 -11.34 -11.52
N PHE A 42 -0.01 -10.35 -12.39
CA PHE A 42 -0.55 -10.30 -13.75
C PHE A 42 0.50 -10.51 -14.86
N GLY A 43 1.79 -10.62 -14.52
CA GLY A 43 2.95 -10.66 -15.44
C GLY A 43 3.16 -11.97 -16.20
N ASN A 44 2.13 -12.81 -16.31
CA ASN A 44 2.21 -14.01 -17.14
C ASN A 44 2.45 -13.63 -18.60
N THR A 45 3.28 -14.41 -19.32
CA THR A 45 3.62 -14.16 -20.73
C THR A 45 2.42 -14.16 -21.68
N ARG A 46 1.28 -14.70 -21.24
CA ARG A 46 -0.01 -14.67 -21.94
C ARG A 46 -1.15 -14.43 -20.94
N PRO A 47 -1.40 -13.17 -20.55
CA PRO A 47 -2.50 -12.87 -19.63
C PRO A 47 -3.85 -13.14 -20.30
N THR A 48 -4.84 -13.58 -19.54
CA THR A 48 -6.23 -13.56 -20.02
C THR A 48 -6.67 -12.11 -20.23
N ARG A 49 -7.72 -11.90 -21.04
CA ARG A 49 -8.29 -10.56 -21.25
C ARG A 49 -8.69 -9.88 -19.93
N GLU A 50 -9.26 -10.66 -19.00
CA GLU A 50 -9.65 -10.19 -17.67
C GLU A 50 -8.44 -9.79 -16.83
N GLN A 51 -7.38 -10.59 -16.85
CA GLN A 51 -6.13 -10.27 -16.15
C GLN A 51 -5.46 -8.99 -16.68
N ALA A 52 -5.41 -8.84 -18.01
CA ALA A 52 -4.86 -7.63 -18.63
C ALA A 52 -5.68 -6.39 -18.26
N GLN A 53 -7.01 -6.49 -18.27
CA GLN A 53 -7.90 -5.40 -17.89
C GLN A 53 -7.78 -5.04 -16.40
N GLY A 54 -7.71 -6.05 -15.52
CA GLY A 54 -7.52 -5.87 -14.09
C GLY A 54 -6.21 -5.15 -13.76
N ARG A 55 -5.11 -5.54 -14.42
CA ARG A 55 -3.81 -4.87 -14.31
C ARG A 55 -3.90 -3.39 -14.66
N ILE A 56 -4.52 -3.05 -15.79
CA ILE A 56 -4.67 -1.64 -16.23
C ILE A 56 -5.51 -0.86 -15.22
N MET A 57 -6.66 -1.40 -14.81
CA MET A 57 -7.57 -0.75 -13.87
C MET A 57 -6.89 -0.44 -12.52
N LEU A 58 -6.10 -1.38 -12.00
CA LEU A 58 -5.35 -1.18 -10.76
C LEU A 58 -4.27 -0.10 -10.91
N LYS A 59 -3.48 -0.14 -12.00
CA LYS A 59 -2.46 0.88 -12.25
C LYS A 59 -3.05 2.28 -12.43
N GLU A 60 -4.19 2.40 -13.12
CA GLU A 60 -4.91 3.67 -13.25
C GLU A 60 -5.48 4.16 -11.92
N MET A 61 -6.00 3.26 -11.08
CA MET A 61 -6.50 3.59 -9.75
C MET A 61 -5.38 4.18 -8.87
N PHE A 62 -4.25 3.49 -8.76
CA PHE A 62 -3.12 3.99 -7.99
C PHE A 62 -2.46 5.21 -8.63
N GLY A 63 -2.49 5.35 -9.96
CA GLY A 63 -2.08 6.56 -10.65
C GLY A 63 -2.84 7.80 -10.19
N ARG A 64 -4.16 7.69 -10.00
CA ARG A 64 -4.98 8.78 -9.46
C ARG A 64 -4.66 9.11 -8.00
N GLU A 65 -4.32 8.12 -7.19
CA GLU A 65 -3.89 8.37 -5.81
C GLU A 65 -2.52 9.09 -5.74
N ILE A 66 -1.58 8.68 -6.60
CA ILE A 66 -0.28 9.35 -6.76
C ILE A 66 -0.48 10.79 -7.20
N GLU A 67 -1.32 11.02 -8.21
CA GLU A 67 -1.70 12.36 -8.65
C GLU A 67 -2.28 13.17 -7.49
N ASN A 68 -3.21 12.58 -6.71
CA ASN A 68 -3.80 13.27 -5.57
C ASN A 68 -2.76 13.71 -4.52
N MET A 69 -1.78 12.85 -4.26
CA MET A 69 -0.71 13.11 -3.30
C MET A 69 0.24 14.23 -3.72
N VAL A 70 0.56 14.29 -5.02
CA VAL A 70 1.58 15.19 -5.58
C VAL A 70 0.99 16.53 -6.01
N ALA A 71 -0.16 16.52 -6.68
CA ALA A 71 -0.73 17.70 -7.34
C ALA A 71 -1.63 18.55 -6.42
N TYR A 72 -2.16 17.98 -5.33
CA TYR A 72 -3.14 18.65 -4.49
C TYR A 72 -2.61 18.90 -3.07
N GLU A 73 -3.13 19.95 -2.43
CA GLU A 73 -2.83 20.31 -1.05
C GLU A 73 -4.10 20.74 -0.31
N GLY A 74 -4.00 20.97 1.00
CA GLY A 74 -5.11 21.50 1.79
C GLY A 74 -6.36 20.62 1.72
N LEU A 75 -7.51 21.22 1.43
CA LEU A 75 -8.78 20.50 1.34
C LEU A 75 -8.95 19.73 0.02
N ASP A 76 -8.18 20.08 -1.01
CA ASP A 76 -8.28 19.45 -2.33
C ASP A 76 -7.54 18.09 -2.36
N ARG A 77 -6.63 17.86 -1.40
CA ARG A 77 -6.00 16.55 -1.19
C ARG A 77 -6.87 15.65 -0.33
N VAL A 78 -7.45 14.64 -0.97
CA VAL A 78 -8.40 13.70 -0.36
C VAL A 78 -7.74 12.37 0.04
N GLU A 79 -6.70 11.94 -0.66
CA GLU A 79 -5.96 10.71 -0.37
C GLU A 79 -4.95 10.94 0.75
N ARG A 80 -5.32 10.46 1.94
CA ARG A 80 -4.55 10.64 3.19
C ARG A 80 -4.39 9.36 4.00
N PRO A 81 -3.89 8.24 3.41
CA PRO A 81 -3.53 7.05 4.17
C PRO A 81 -2.66 7.36 5.38
N GLU A 82 -3.00 6.72 6.50
CA GLU A 82 -2.25 6.77 7.75
C GLU A 82 -1.96 5.35 8.25
N ARG A 83 -0.79 5.15 8.86
CA ARG A 83 -0.39 3.88 9.48
C ARG A 83 -1.35 3.44 10.57
N PHE A 84 -1.41 2.14 10.82
CA PHE A 84 -2.21 1.51 11.89
C PHE A 84 -2.12 2.26 13.23
N SER A 85 -0.93 2.66 13.65
CA SER A 85 -0.72 3.39 14.92
C SER A 85 -1.55 4.69 15.05
N ARG A 86 -1.82 5.38 13.92
CA ARG A 86 -2.68 6.57 13.90
C ARG A 86 -4.14 6.19 14.05
N TRP A 87 -4.58 5.16 13.35
CA TRP A 87 -5.94 4.63 13.46
C TRP A 87 -6.24 4.09 14.85
N GLU A 88 -5.32 3.33 15.44
CA GLU A 88 -5.43 2.82 16.82
C GLU A 88 -5.61 3.97 17.81
N LEU A 89 -4.82 5.03 17.69
CA LEU A 89 -4.93 6.22 18.53
C LEU A 89 -6.30 6.92 18.35
N ARG A 90 -6.77 7.08 17.11
CA ARG A 90 -8.07 7.71 16.82
C ARG A 90 -9.23 6.90 17.41
N MET A 91 -9.20 5.58 17.24
CA MET A 91 -10.24 4.68 17.73
C MET A 91 -10.26 4.63 19.26
N THR A 92 -9.09 4.59 19.89
CA THR A 92 -8.98 4.59 21.36
C THR A 92 -9.51 5.90 21.96
N ARG A 93 -9.26 7.04 21.32
CA ARG A 93 -9.75 8.36 21.78
C ARG A 93 -11.27 8.47 21.80
N VAL A 94 -11.97 7.74 20.94
CA VAL A 94 -13.44 7.71 20.91
C VAL A 94 -14.04 6.51 21.66
N GLY A 95 -13.22 5.79 22.45
CA GLY A 95 -13.65 4.75 23.36
C GLY A 95 -13.67 3.32 22.80
N PHE A 96 -13.21 3.11 21.56
CA PHE A 96 -13.00 1.75 21.06
C PHE A 96 -11.76 1.13 21.72
N ARG A 97 -11.74 -0.20 21.78
CA ARG A 97 -10.59 -0.97 22.23
C ARG A 97 -10.22 -1.97 21.14
N PRO A 98 -8.93 -2.19 20.85
CA PRO A 98 -8.52 -3.25 19.94
C PRO A 98 -9.05 -4.60 20.43
N VAL A 99 -9.60 -5.37 19.51
CA VAL A 99 -10.02 -6.75 19.77
C VAL A 99 -9.19 -7.64 18.85
N ARG A 100 -8.66 -8.75 19.37
CA ARG A 100 -8.04 -9.74 18.49
C ARG A 100 -9.07 -10.20 17.48
N MET A 101 -8.64 -10.36 16.23
CA MET A 101 -9.45 -11.06 15.24
C MET A 101 -9.71 -12.52 15.69
N TRP A 102 -10.43 -13.27 14.88
CA TRP A 102 -10.74 -14.66 15.18
C TRP A 102 -9.46 -15.50 15.35
N TYR A 103 -9.61 -16.68 15.92
CA TYR A 103 -8.51 -17.60 16.19
C TYR A 103 -7.75 -17.92 14.89
N ASN A 104 -6.41 -17.77 14.89
CA ASN A 104 -5.51 -18.04 13.76
C ASN A 104 -5.66 -17.14 12.52
N SER A 105 -6.12 -15.89 12.67
CA SER A 105 -6.26 -14.95 11.54
C SER A 105 -5.02 -14.83 10.63
N ASP A 106 -3.81 -14.93 11.20
CA ASP A 106 -2.57 -14.81 10.42
C ASP A 106 -2.32 -16.04 9.54
N GLU A 107 -2.62 -17.24 10.03
CA GLU A 107 -2.48 -18.48 9.26
C GLU A 107 -3.56 -18.58 8.18
N ASP A 108 -4.78 -18.18 8.50
CA ASP A 108 -5.87 -18.11 7.53
C ASP A 108 -5.55 -17.11 6.40
N ALA A 109 -4.95 -15.95 6.73
CA ALA A 109 -4.51 -14.97 5.75
C ALA A 109 -3.39 -15.51 4.85
N LYS A 110 -2.38 -16.17 5.43
CA LYS A 110 -1.31 -16.83 4.65
C LYS A 110 -1.86 -17.89 3.72
N GLN A 111 -2.77 -18.74 4.21
CA GLN A 111 -3.40 -19.78 3.41
C GLN A 111 -4.19 -19.18 2.24
N MET A 112 -4.92 -18.10 2.46
CA MET A 112 -5.68 -17.41 1.42
C MET A 112 -4.78 -16.82 0.33
N VAL A 113 -3.59 -16.32 0.69
CA VAL A 113 -2.60 -15.76 -0.24
C VAL A 113 -1.70 -16.85 -0.85
N GLY A 114 -1.74 -18.08 -0.32
CA GLY A 114 -0.90 -19.19 -0.77
C GLY A 114 0.54 -19.16 -0.25
N LEU A 115 0.80 -18.48 0.88
CA LEU A 115 2.10 -18.45 1.53
C LEU A 115 2.30 -19.69 2.43
N PRO A 116 3.50 -20.32 2.43
CA PRO A 116 3.79 -21.47 3.27
C PRO A 116 3.87 -21.11 4.77
N ASP A 117 3.52 -22.07 5.64
CA ASP A 117 3.61 -21.97 7.11
C ASP A 117 5.09 -21.94 7.54
N GLU A 118 5.59 -20.75 7.90
CA GLU A 118 7.01 -20.50 8.25
C GLU A 118 7.39 -20.88 9.69
N SER A 119 6.72 -21.82 10.32
CA SER A 119 6.98 -22.18 11.73
C SER A 119 8.32 -22.88 12.02
N LYS A 120 9.32 -22.91 11.11
CA LYS A 120 10.63 -23.55 11.38
C LYS A 120 11.92 -22.82 10.99
N HIS A 121 11.91 -21.71 10.27
CA HIS A 121 13.16 -20.99 10.00
C HIS A 121 12.97 -19.49 10.22
N ALA A 122 13.55 -19.01 11.32
CA ALA A 122 13.66 -17.61 11.65
C ALA A 122 14.49 -16.87 10.58
N ALA A 123 13.83 -16.46 9.52
CA ALA A 123 14.11 -15.19 8.90
C ALA A 123 12.84 -14.37 9.13
N LYS A 124 12.96 -13.26 9.87
CA LYS A 124 12.07 -12.13 9.65
C LYS A 124 12.17 -11.87 8.16
N VAL A 125 11.23 -12.35 7.34
CA VAL A 125 11.15 -11.94 5.95
C VAL A 125 10.71 -10.49 6.05
N PRO A 126 11.62 -9.51 5.90
CA PRO A 126 11.15 -8.17 5.77
C PRO A 126 10.45 -8.18 4.41
N MET A 127 9.21 -7.75 4.39
CA MET A 127 8.51 -7.34 3.19
C MET A 127 9.25 -6.10 2.61
N VAL A 128 10.50 -6.28 2.18
CA VAL A 128 11.46 -5.26 1.70
C VAL A 128 12.50 -5.89 0.74
N LEU A 129 12.56 -7.22 0.56
CA LEU A 129 13.62 -7.84 -0.24
C LEU A 129 13.19 -8.17 -1.68
N ALA A 130 12.73 -7.16 -2.41
CA ALA A 130 12.70 -7.16 -3.88
C ALA A 130 12.59 -5.74 -4.47
N VAL A 131 13.10 -4.69 -3.79
CA VAL A 131 13.17 -3.35 -4.38
C VAL A 131 14.57 -2.79 -4.18
N THR A 132 15.55 -3.52 -4.70
CA THR A 132 16.87 -2.98 -5.00
C THR A 132 17.18 -3.45 -6.40
N LEU A 133 17.11 -2.52 -7.36
CA LEU A 133 17.59 -2.53 -8.75
C LEU A 133 16.56 -2.00 -9.76
N ASP A 134 15.82 -0.92 -9.45
CA ASP A 134 15.39 0.01 -10.52
C ASP A 134 15.15 1.45 -10.01
N TRP A 135 15.97 1.89 -9.04
CA TRP A 135 15.84 3.23 -8.47
C TRP A 135 16.36 4.32 -9.43
N PHE A 136 17.34 4.01 -10.28
CA PHE A 136 18.02 5.03 -11.07
C PHE A 136 17.32 5.42 -12.38
N SER A 137 16.49 4.56 -12.97
CA SER A 137 15.86 4.83 -14.26
C SER A 137 14.70 5.82 -14.17
N VAL A 138 13.91 5.73 -13.09
CA VAL A 138 12.70 6.56 -12.87
C VAL A 138 13.05 8.01 -12.50
N ILE A 139 14.20 8.24 -11.85
CA ILE A 139 14.62 9.61 -11.49
C ILE A 139 15.11 10.39 -12.73
N THR A 140 15.72 9.74 -13.72
CA THR A 140 16.16 10.40 -14.95
C THR A 140 15.01 10.87 -15.83
N GLU A 141 13.92 10.10 -15.91
CA GLU A 141 12.78 10.43 -16.78
C GLU A 141 11.95 11.60 -16.21
N VAL A 142 11.82 11.68 -14.88
CA VAL A 142 11.11 12.79 -14.22
C VAL A 142 11.94 14.08 -14.16
N GLN A 143 13.28 14.01 -14.17
CA GLN A 143 14.11 15.23 -14.24
C GLN A 143 14.12 15.87 -15.64
N GLU A 144 14.07 15.08 -16.72
CA GLU A 144 14.05 15.62 -18.09
C GLU A 144 12.71 16.31 -18.42
N GLU A 145 11.60 15.85 -17.86
CA GLU A 145 10.27 16.45 -18.09
C GLU A 145 10.07 17.77 -17.31
N ILE A 146 10.82 18.00 -16.22
CA ILE A 146 10.72 19.22 -15.40
C ILE A 146 11.70 20.32 -15.86
N THR A 147 12.68 19.99 -16.70
CA THR A 147 13.69 20.95 -17.21
C THR A 147 13.66 21.19 -18.72
N GLY A 148 12.66 20.64 -19.42
CA GLY A 148 12.37 20.87 -20.85
C GLY A 148 11.36 21.98 -21.12
#